data_AF-A0A817MF98-F1
#
_entry.id   AF-A0A817MF98-F1
#
_cell.length_a   1.000
_cell.length_b   1.000
_cell.length_c   1.000
_cell.angle_alpha   90.00
_cell.angle_beta   90.00
_cell.angle_gamma   90.00
#
_symmetry.space_group_name_H-M   'P 1'
#
loop_
_entity.id
_entity.type
_entity.pdbx_description
1 polymer ?
#
loop_
_entity_poly.entity_id
_entity_poly.type
_entity_poly.pdbx_seq_one_letter_code
_entity_poly.pdbx_strand_id
1 'polypeptide(L)'
;MLTINQSPLHVLDAAGQILSLPIYALPHVILLNCIETLHLSFYNRPIHISLSALRNITLVNSINCLKNYSSFPTTIRSIRILLFHDYPNYMLPNWSIVSNSLSNLLELSSFRVFMYDLPEAIDDTSCQMIAKIAPLFSDFGFCFRRKFHSSNGDYINSSFIEHRKFVKQLCDYIFLLSLDKQMYYSIEDDGCGLIIWF
;
A
#
# COMPACT_ATOMS: atom_id res chain seq x y z
N MET A 1 -41.37 14.09 -11.28
CA MET A 1 -40.46 14.22 -10.12
C MET A 1 -39.46 13.07 -10.24
N LEU A 2 -38.30 13.33 -10.84
CA LEU A 2 -37.24 12.32 -10.99
C LEU A 2 -36.43 12.31 -9.70
N THR A 3 -36.68 11.33 -8.85
CA THR A 3 -35.78 10.99 -7.74
C THR A 3 -34.50 10.46 -8.34
N ILE A 4 -33.52 11.35 -8.51
CA ILE A 4 -32.14 10.98 -8.78
C ILE A 4 -31.65 10.28 -7.51
N ASN A 5 -31.62 8.96 -7.53
CA ASN A 5 -30.90 8.17 -6.53
C ASN A 5 -29.44 8.63 -6.61
N GLN A 6 -29.04 9.49 -5.67
CA GLN A 6 -27.66 9.88 -5.48
C GLN A 6 -26.91 8.62 -5.04
N SER A 7 -26.31 7.90 -5.97
CA SER A 7 -25.14 7.10 -5.66
C SER A 7 -24.03 8.10 -5.36
N PRO A 8 -23.67 8.37 -4.10
CA PRO A 8 -22.64 9.34 -3.82
C PRO A 8 -21.34 8.64 -4.16
N LEU A 9 -20.70 9.04 -5.25
CA LEU A 9 -19.35 8.58 -5.56
C LEU A 9 -18.42 9.17 -4.48
N HIS A 10 -18.26 8.43 -3.37
CA HIS A 10 -17.32 8.70 -2.28
C HIS A 10 -15.89 8.30 -2.62
N VAL A 11 -15.66 7.83 -3.85
CA VAL A 11 -14.39 7.33 -4.36
C VAL A 11 -13.90 8.27 -5.46
N LEU A 12 -12.64 8.66 -5.37
CA LEU A 12 -11.94 9.38 -6.42
C LEU A 12 -10.82 8.50 -6.97
N ASP A 13 -10.92 8.15 -8.25
CA ASP A 13 -9.87 7.42 -8.98
C ASP A 13 -9.07 8.38 -9.87
N ALA A 14 -7.75 8.37 -9.75
CA ALA A 14 -6.86 9.10 -10.64
C ALA A 14 -5.69 8.24 -11.13
N ALA A 15 -5.28 8.43 -12.38
CA ALA A 15 -4.16 7.72 -12.99
C ALA A 15 -3.13 8.68 -13.63
N GLY A 16 -1.84 8.44 -13.35
CA GLY A 16 -0.71 9.32 -13.62
C GLY A 16 -0.27 9.50 -15.07
N GLN A 17 -1.05 9.03 -16.06
CA GLN A 17 -0.80 9.35 -17.48
C GLN A 17 -1.60 10.57 -17.99
N ILE A 18 -2.55 11.11 -17.20
CA ILE A 18 -3.49 12.14 -17.71
C ILE A 18 -3.49 13.47 -16.93
N LEU A 19 -2.94 13.59 -15.72
CA LEU A 19 -3.09 14.83 -14.95
C LEU A 19 -1.77 15.35 -14.36
N SER A 20 -1.17 16.32 -15.04
CA SER A 20 -0.34 17.38 -14.45
C SER A 20 -1.19 18.47 -13.78
N LEU A 21 -2.50 18.31 -13.74
CA LEU A 21 -3.43 19.29 -13.15
C LEU A 21 -3.68 18.96 -11.68
N PRO A 22 -3.81 19.98 -10.81
CA PRO A 22 -4.49 19.81 -9.53
C PRO A 22 -5.82 19.10 -9.77
N ILE A 23 -6.26 18.27 -8.83
CA ILE A 23 -7.55 17.59 -8.89
C ILE A 23 -8.66 18.65 -8.87
N TYR A 24 -8.97 19.24 -10.02
CA TYR A 24 -10.15 20.06 -10.25
C TYR A 24 -11.22 19.11 -10.75
N ALA A 25 -11.90 18.42 -9.82
CA ALA A 25 -13.14 17.74 -10.16
C ALA A 25 -14.12 18.79 -10.69
N LEU A 26 -14.88 18.44 -11.74
CA LEU A 26 -16.00 19.24 -12.21
C LEU A 26 -16.90 19.62 -11.01
N PRO A 27 -16.96 20.92 -10.63
CA PRO A 27 -17.55 21.36 -9.36
C PRO A 27 -19.06 21.08 -9.24
N HIS A 28 -19.69 20.60 -10.31
CA HIS A 28 -21.13 20.36 -10.39
C HIS A 28 -21.53 18.90 -10.14
N VAL A 29 -20.59 17.95 -10.05
CA VAL A 29 -20.90 16.51 -9.99
C VAL A 29 -20.34 15.81 -8.75
N ILE A 30 -19.26 16.33 -8.14
CA ILE A 30 -18.61 15.67 -6.99
C ILE A 30 -18.35 16.70 -5.90
N LEU A 31 -19.00 16.51 -4.74
CA LEU A 31 -18.67 17.25 -3.52
C LEU A 31 -17.33 16.72 -2.98
N LEU A 32 -16.25 17.48 -3.16
CA LEU A 32 -14.91 17.10 -2.69
C LEU A 32 -14.88 16.78 -1.19
N ASN A 33 -15.71 17.46 -0.40
CA ASN A 33 -15.86 17.25 1.03
C ASN A 33 -16.56 15.93 1.39
N CYS A 34 -16.99 15.14 0.42
CA CYS A 34 -17.64 13.84 0.63
C CYS A 34 -16.77 12.68 0.12
N ILE A 35 -15.60 12.94 -0.45
CA ILE A 35 -14.70 11.88 -0.93
C ILE A 35 -14.02 11.25 0.29
N GLU A 36 -14.37 9.99 0.56
CA GLU A 36 -13.81 9.22 1.68
C GLU A 36 -12.69 8.28 1.23
N THR A 37 -12.62 7.97 -0.06
CA THR A 37 -11.64 7.04 -0.64
C THR A 37 -10.95 7.64 -1.84
N LEU A 38 -9.62 7.58 -1.85
CA LEU A 38 -8.78 8.05 -2.95
C LEU A 38 -7.97 6.88 -3.50
N HIS A 39 -8.05 6.67 -4.81
CA HIS A 39 -7.26 5.68 -5.53
C HIS A 39 -6.32 6.39 -6.50
N LEU A 40 -5.03 6.08 -6.39
CA LEU A 40 -3.97 6.69 -7.20
C LEU A 40 -3.20 5.60 -7.89
N SER A 41 -3.17 5.66 -9.22
CA SER A 41 -2.48 4.67 -10.04
C SER A 41 -1.36 5.32 -10.86
N PHE A 42 -0.16 4.74 -10.83
CA PHE A 42 0.99 5.14 -11.63
C PHE A 42 1.45 6.61 -11.44
N TYR A 43 1.25 7.19 -10.25
CA TYR A 43 1.77 8.51 -9.90
C TYR A 43 3.18 8.43 -9.31
N ASN A 44 4.14 9.07 -9.99
CA ASN A 44 5.54 9.08 -9.54
C ASN A 44 5.96 10.39 -8.84
N ARG A 45 4.99 11.24 -8.47
CA ARG A 45 5.25 12.54 -7.83
C ARG A 45 4.52 12.66 -6.51
N PRO A 46 5.06 13.40 -5.54
CA PRO A 46 4.30 13.80 -4.37
C PRO A 46 3.05 14.56 -4.80
N ILE A 47 1.96 14.35 -4.09
CA ILE A 47 0.69 15.03 -4.34
C ILE A 47 0.28 15.80 -3.09
N HIS A 48 -0.46 16.87 -3.28
CA HIS A 48 -1.09 17.60 -2.20
C HIS A 48 -2.59 17.26 -2.20
N ILE A 49 -3.10 16.72 -1.10
CA ILE A 49 -4.47 16.22 -1.01
C ILE A 49 -5.28 17.10 -0.06
N SER A 50 -6.10 18.00 -0.60
CA SER A 50 -7.02 18.82 0.20
C SER A 50 -8.44 18.20 0.24
N LEU A 51 -8.55 16.97 0.74
CA LEU A 51 -9.82 16.24 0.86
C LEU A 51 -10.14 15.99 2.34
N SER A 52 -10.97 16.84 2.95
CA SER A 52 -11.20 16.85 4.40
C SER A 52 -11.93 15.61 4.94
N ALA A 53 -12.69 14.91 4.10
CA ALA A 53 -13.39 13.67 4.48
C ALA A 53 -12.61 12.40 4.13
N LEU A 54 -11.40 12.51 3.56
CA LEU A 54 -10.63 11.37 3.11
C LEU A 54 -10.22 10.48 4.28
N ARG A 55 -10.56 9.20 4.19
CA ARG A 55 -10.25 8.17 5.20
C ARG A 55 -9.39 7.05 4.65
N ASN A 56 -9.55 6.71 3.37
CA ASN A 56 -8.93 5.55 2.75
C ASN A 56 -8.10 5.98 1.54
N ILE A 57 -6.87 5.49 1.44
CA ILE A 57 -6.01 5.69 0.28
C ILE A 57 -5.57 4.35 -0.29
N THR A 58 -5.76 4.15 -1.59
CA THR A 58 -5.19 3.04 -2.35
C THR A 58 -4.15 3.58 -3.31
N LEU A 59 -2.90 3.12 -3.18
CA LEU A 59 -1.77 3.49 -4.03
C LEU A 59 -1.38 2.30 -4.91
N VAL A 60 -1.61 2.39 -6.21
CA VAL A 60 -1.16 1.40 -7.20
C VAL A 60 0.08 1.94 -7.91
N ASN A 61 1.25 1.33 -7.71
CA ASN A 61 2.55 1.81 -8.22
C ASN A 61 2.75 3.33 -8.00
N SER A 62 2.26 3.83 -6.87
CA SER A 62 2.21 5.27 -6.55
C SER A 62 2.77 5.59 -5.17
N ILE A 63 3.69 4.76 -4.68
CA ILE A 63 4.20 4.88 -3.31
C ILE A 63 4.94 6.20 -3.05
N ASN A 64 5.51 6.80 -4.09
CA ASN A 64 6.17 8.10 -4.01
C ASN A 64 5.21 9.24 -3.63
N CYS A 65 3.89 9.05 -3.73
CA CYS A 65 2.90 9.99 -3.22
C CYS A 65 3.00 10.20 -1.70
N LEU A 66 3.53 9.23 -0.95
CA LEU A 66 3.71 9.33 0.51
C LEU A 66 4.82 10.31 0.91
N LYS A 67 5.75 10.67 0.01
CA LYS A 67 6.90 11.56 0.30
C LYS A 67 6.50 12.94 0.83
N ASN A 68 5.27 13.40 0.61
CA ASN A 68 4.74 14.67 1.10
C ASN A 68 3.53 14.48 2.03
N TYR A 69 3.67 13.56 2.99
CA TYR A 69 2.64 13.22 3.98
C TYR A 69 2.13 14.42 4.79
N SER A 70 2.88 15.51 4.91
CA SER A 70 2.44 16.72 5.60
C SER A 70 1.20 17.37 4.97
N SER A 71 0.91 17.02 3.72
CA SER A 71 -0.28 17.47 2.99
C SER A 71 -1.48 16.52 3.14
N PHE A 72 -1.33 15.43 3.88
CA PHE A 72 -2.39 14.45 4.04
C PHE A 72 -3.34 14.88 5.17
N PRO A 73 -4.65 14.70 5.00
CA PRO A 73 -5.61 15.00 6.05
C PRO A 73 -5.42 14.07 7.26
N THR A 74 -5.62 14.60 8.46
CA THR A 74 -5.48 13.85 9.72
C THR A 74 -6.53 12.75 9.88
N THR A 75 -7.58 12.76 9.05
CA THR A 75 -8.70 11.81 9.05
C THR A 75 -8.38 10.48 8.38
N ILE A 76 -7.18 10.30 7.82
CA ILE A 76 -6.81 9.04 7.18
C ILE A 76 -6.73 7.93 8.23
N ARG A 77 -7.44 6.83 7.94
CA ARG A 77 -7.52 5.63 8.78
C ARG A 77 -6.93 4.39 8.13
N SER A 78 -6.92 4.35 6.79
CA SER A 78 -6.48 3.20 6.03
C SER A 78 -5.60 3.60 4.85
N ILE A 79 -4.46 2.94 4.70
CA ILE A 79 -3.62 3.02 3.51
C ILE A 79 -3.37 1.61 2.96
N ARG A 80 -3.63 1.44 1.67
CA ARG A 80 -3.34 0.23 0.91
C ARG A 80 -2.34 0.55 -0.19
N ILE A 81 -1.29 -0.25 -0.30
CA ILE A 81 -0.27 -0.14 -1.35
C ILE A 81 -0.31 -1.42 -2.19
N LEU A 82 -0.39 -1.26 -3.51
CA LEU A 82 -0.27 -2.33 -4.49
C LEU A 82 0.91 -1.99 -5.40
N LEU A 83 1.88 -2.89 -5.50
CA LEU A 83 3.06 -2.74 -6.33
C LEU A 83 3.13 -3.90 -7.30
N PHE A 84 3.16 -3.61 -8.58
CA PHE A 84 3.25 -4.60 -9.64
C PHE A 84 4.51 -4.34 -10.46
N HIS A 85 5.42 -5.32 -10.50
CA HIS A 85 6.72 -5.18 -11.15
C HIS A 85 6.61 -4.83 -12.64
N ASP A 86 5.71 -5.48 -13.37
CA ASP A 86 5.56 -5.31 -14.83
C ASP A 86 4.96 -3.96 -15.27
N TYR A 87 4.59 -3.10 -14.33
CA TYR A 87 3.87 -1.87 -14.62
C TYR A 87 4.77 -0.63 -14.53
N PRO A 88 4.43 0.45 -15.28
CA PRO A 88 5.20 1.68 -15.25
C PRO A 88 5.28 2.25 -13.82
N ASN A 89 6.39 2.93 -13.53
CA ASN A 89 6.68 3.54 -12.23
C ASN A 89 6.79 2.54 -11.07
N TYR A 90 6.99 1.25 -11.35
CA TYR A 90 7.39 0.31 -10.32
C TYR A 90 8.70 0.76 -9.68
N MET A 91 8.68 0.91 -8.35
CA MET A 91 9.86 1.18 -7.55
C MET A 91 9.71 0.43 -6.23
N LEU A 92 10.80 -0.19 -5.79
CA LEU A 92 10.87 -0.73 -4.44
C LEU A 92 10.64 0.42 -3.43
N PRO A 93 9.79 0.21 -2.42
CA PRO A 93 9.56 1.20 -1.37
C PRO A 93 10.85 1.58 -0.66
N ASN A 94 11.09 2.88 -0.48
CA ASN A 94 12.01 3.32 0.56
C ASN A 94 11.26 3.26 1.90
N TRP A 95 11.45 2.16 2.63
CA TRP A 95 10.73 1.90 3.88
C TRP A 95 10.99 2.90 4.99
N SER A 96 12.15 3.57 5.00
CA SER A 96 12.42 4.66 5.94
C SER A 96 11.48 5.85 5.69
N ILE A 97 11.33 6.25 4.42
CA ILE A 97 10.39 7.31 4.03
C ILE A 97 8.95 6.89 4.34
N VAL A 98 8.57 5.66 4.01
CA VAL A 98 7.24 5.12 4.31
C VAL A 98 6.98 5.16 5.81
N SER A 99 7.89 4.64 6.63
CA SER A 99 7.80 4.67 8.10
C SER A 99 7.54 6.08 8.61
N ASN A 100 8.37 7.04 8.21
CA ASN A 100 8.24 8.44 8.62
C ASN A 100 6.92 9.05 8.15
N SER A 101 6.43 8.66 6.98
CA SER A 101 5.17 9.18 6.43
C SER A 101 3.97 8.66 7.22
N LEU A 102 3.97 7.37 7.55
CA LEU A 102 2.87 6.73 8.26
C LEU A 102 2.83 7.13 9.76
N SER A 103 3.98 7.30 10.41
CA SER A 103 4.04 7.68 11.84
C SER A 103 3.45 9.07 12.13
N ASN A 104 3.31 9.92 11.12
CA ASN A 104 2.71 11.26 11.24
C ASN A 104 1.19 11.26 11.04
N LEU A 105 0.57 10.12 10.70
CA LEU A 105 -0.87 9.99 10.51
C LEU A 105 -1.51 9.42 11.78
N LEU A 106 -2.00 10.30 12.65
CA LEU A 106 -2.45 9.96 14.00
C LEU A 106 -3.65 8.98 14.05
N GLU A 107 -4.58 9.06 13.10
CA GLU A 107 -5.75 8.14 13.05
C GLU A 107 -5.49 6.87 12.22
N LEU A 108 -4.30 6.71 11.64
CA LEU A 108 -3.98 5.59 10.77
C LEU A 108 -3.91 4.31 11.60
N SER A 109 -4.89 3.43 11.40
CA SER A 109 -5.05 2.17 12.13
C SER A 109 -4.91 0.95 11.22
N SER A 110 -5.08 1.14 9.91
CA SER A 110 -4.99 0.08 8.90
C SER A 110 -3.91 0.37 7.86
N PHE A 111 -2.97 -0.56 7.70
CA PHE A 111 -1.92 -0.48 6.68
C PHE A 111 -1.72 -1.82 6.00
N ARG A 112 -1.90 -1.86 4.67
CA ARG A 112 -1.76 -3.09 3.90
C ARG A 112 -0.87 -2.90 2.68
N VAL A 113 0.06 -3.83 2.45
CA VAL A 113 0.97 -3.81 1.31
C VAL A 113 0.88 -5.11 0.54
N PHE A 114 0.70 -5.00 -0.78
CA PHE A 114 0.64 -6.10 -1.71
C PHE A 114 1.70 -5.89 -2.78
N MET A 115 2.67 -6.80 -2.85
CA MET A 115 3.72 -6.80 -3.85
C MET A 115 3.52 -7.96 -4.81
N TYR A 116 3.51 -7.65 -6.09
CA TYR A 116 3.30 -8.60 -7.18
C TYR A 116 4.54 -8.66 -8.06
N ASP A 117 5.03 -9.87 -8.31
CA ASP A 117 6.12 -10.18 -9.24
C ASP A 117 7.46 -9.52 -8.89
N LEU A 118 7.77 -9.43 -7.60
CA LEU A 118 9.05 -8.91 -7.13
C LEU A 118 10.21 -9.72 -7.75
N PRO A 119 11.16 -9.06 -8.45
CA PRO A 119 12.26 -9.76 -9.12
C PRO A 119 13.30 -10.30 -8.13
N GLU A 120 13.46 -9.65 -6.96
CA GLU A 120 14.45 -9.96 -5.94
C GLU A 120 13.84 -9.78 -4.55
N ALA A 121 14.25 -10.58 -3.57
CA ALA A 121 13.74 -10.44 -2.21
C ALA A 121 14.11 -9.08 -1.60
N ILE A 122 13.25 -8.59 -0.70
CA ILE A 122 13.52 -7.37 0.07
C ILE A 122 14.71 -7.59 1.00
N ASP A 123 15.64 -6.63 1.04
CA ASP A 123 16.82 -6.69 1.89
C ASP A 123 16.47 -6.70 3.40
N ASP A 124 17.42 -7.15 4.23
CA ASP A 124 17.23 -7.26 5.68
C ASP A 124 16.93 -5.91 6.36
N THR A 125 17.52 -4.81 5.89
CA THR A 125 17.29 -3.48 6.48
C THR A 125 15.84 -3.04 6.26
N SER A 126 15.36 -3.23 5.04
CA SER A 126 13.97 -3.02 4.65
C SER A 126 13.02 -3.94 5.43
N CYS A 127 13.39 -5.21 5.63
CA CYS A 127 12.64 -6.17 6.44
C CYS A 127 12.47 -5.70 7.90
N GLN A 128 13.56 -5.29 8.55
CA GLN A 128 13.53 -4.75 9.91
C GLN A 128 12.68 -3.47 10.02
N MET A 129 12.72 -2.61 9.00
CA MET A 129 11.90 -1.40 8.98
C MET A 129 10.41 -1.76 8.89
N ILE A 130 10.01 -2.65 7.98
CA ILE A 130 8.62 -3.11 7.89
C ILE A 130 8.18 -3.68 9.25
N ALA A 131 9.01 -4.52 9.86
CA ALA A 131 8.71 -5.15 11.15
C ALA A 131 8.51 -4.13 12.28
N LYS A 132 9.25 -3.02 12.28
CA LYS A 132 9.10 -1.95 13.27
C LYS A 132 7.82 -1.13 13.10
N ILE A 133 7.36 -0.94 11.87
CA ILE A 133 6.16 -0.14 11.59
C ILE A 133 4.91 -0.98 11.88
N ALA A 134 4.96 -2.29 11.59
CA ALA A 134 3.79 -3.14 11.66
C ALA A 134 3.04 -3.09 13.02
N PRO A 135 3.69 -3.14 14.20
CA PRO A 135 3.03 -3.04 15.50
C PRO A 135 2.25 -1.74 15.73
N LEU A 136 2.51 -0.69 14.94
CA LEU A 136 1.80 0.60 15.05
C LEU A 136 0.34 0.52 14.59
N PHE A 137 -0.04 -0.54 13.86
CA PHE A 137 -1.37 -0.69 13.29
C PHE A 137 -2.17 -1.77 14.03
N SER A 138 -3.48 -1.54 14.16
CA SER A 138 -4.42 -2.57 14.59
C SER A 138 -4.67 -3.56 13.45
N ASP A 139 -4.86 -3.06 12.23
CA ASP A 139 -5.02 -3.88 11.02
C ASP A 139 -3.76 -3.76 10.15
N PHE A 140 -2.90 -4.76 10.20
CA PHE A 140 -1.70 -4.80 9.36
C PHE A 140 -1.79 -5.96 8.37
N GLY A 141 -1.36 -5.71 7.14
CA GLY A 141 -1.24 -6.75 6.12
C GLY A 141 0.02 -6.57 5.27
N PHE A 142 0.77 -7.65 5.09
CA PHE A 142 1.87 -7.69 4.14
C PHE A 142 1.73 -8.94 3.29
N CYS A 143 1.68 -8.76 1.97
CA CYS A 143 1.50 -9.84 1.03
C CYS A 143 2.49 -9.75 -0.12
N PHE A 144 3.15 -10.87 -0.40
CA PHE A 144 3.94 -11.08 -1.59
C PHE A 144 3.24 -12.13 -2.45
N ARG A 145 2.98 -11.79 -3.72
CA ARG A 145 2.33 -12.64 -4.70
C ARG A 145 3.15 -12.68 -5.98
N ARG A 146 3.14 -13.81 -6.67
CA ARG A 146 3.57 -13.91 -8.07
C ARG A 146 2.33 -13.95 -8.95
N LYS A 147 2.31 -13.25 -10.09
CA LYS A 147 1.37 -13.53 -11.17
C LYS A 147 1.75 -14.86 -11.80
N PHE A 148 0.75 -15.69 -12.02
CA PHE A 148 0.85 -17.02 -12.64
C PHE A 148 1.26 -17.00 -14.14
N HIS A 149 2.03 -16.00 -14.61
CA HIS A 149 2.40 -15.83 -16.02
C HIS A 149 3.91 -15.76 -16.20
N SER A 150 4.57 -16.92 -16.16
CA SER A 150 5.62 -17.23 -17.15
C SER A 150 6.07 -18.68 -17.01
N SER A 151 5.83 -19.43 -18.09
CA SER A 151 6.25 -20.80 -18.36
C SER A 151 7.74 -20.92 -18.71
N ASN A 152 8.63 -20.13 -18.10
CA ASN A 152 10.07 -20.19 -18.37
C ASN A 152 10.80 -20.80 -17.17
N GLY A 153 11.14 -22.08 -17.31
CA GLY A 153 11.40 -23.04 -16.23
C GLY A 153 12.69 -22.89 -15.41
N ASP A 154 13.58 -21.93 -15.67
CA ASP A 154 14.92 -21.96 -15.04
C ASP A 154 15.25 -20.75 -14.15
N TYR A 155 14.46 -19.67 -14.15
CA TYR A 155 14.68 -18.48 -13.32
C TYR A 155 14.03 -18.55 -11.93
N ILE A 156 13.53 -19.73 -11.55
CA ILE A 156 12.36 -19.82 -10.67
C ILE A 156 12.73 -20.27 -9.25
N ASN A 157 13.80 -21.04 -9.02
CA ASN A 157 14.02 -21.65 -7.70
C ASN A 157 14.78 -20.80 -6.66
N SER A 158 15.80 -20.02 -7.06
CA SER A 158 16.59 -19.25 -6.09
C SER A 158 15.78 -18.11 -5.48
N SER A 159 15.03 -17.36 -6.30
CA SER A 159 14.20 -16.25 -5.81
C SER A 159 13.11 -16.75 -4.87
N PHE A 160 12.52 -17.93 -5.08
CA PHE A 160 11.53 -18.51 -4.16
C PHE A 160 12.09 -18.75 -2.76
N ILE A 161 13.29 -19.31 -2.70
CA ILE A 161 13.94 -19.58 -1.41
C ILE A 161 14.19 -18.25 -0.68
N GLU A 162 14.59 -17.20 -1.41
CA GLU A 162 14.84 -15.88 -0.84
C GLU A 162 13.56 -15.20 -0.37
N HIS A 163 12.48 -15.22 -1.14
CA HIS A 163 11.18 -14.66 -0.72
C HIS A 163 10.61 -15.38 0.51
N ARG A 164 10.71 -16.72 0.55
CA ARG A 164 10.30 -17.51 1.72
C ARG A 164 11.12 -17.16 2.96
N LYS A 165 12.44 -17.03 2.81
CA LYS A 165 13.32 -16.58 3.90
C LYS A 165 12.93 -15.19 4.38
N PHE A 166 12.68 -14.26 3.47
CA PHE A 166 12.23 -12.91 3.79
C PHE A 166 10.92 -12.92 4.58
N VAL A 167 9.88 -13.64 4.12
CA VAL A 167 8.59 -13.69 4.82
C VAL A 167 8.76 -14.27 6.22
N LYS A 168 9.50 -15.38 6.35
CA LYS A 168 9.80 -15.97 7.65
C LYS A 168 10.54 -15.00 8.57
N GLN A 169 11.56 -14.34 8.06
CA GLN A 169 12.35 -13.38 8.82
C GLN A 169 11.53 -12.16 9.25
N LEU A 170 10.66 -11.67 8.38
CA LEU A 170 9.71 -10.60 8.71
C LEU A 170 8.76 -11.03 9.83
N CYS A 171 8.22 -12.25 9.75
CA CYS A 171 7.41 -12.82 10.82
C CYS A 171 8.17 -12.86 12.16
N ASP A 172 9.40 -13.37 12.16
CA ASP A 172 10.22 -13.50 13.36
C ASP A 172 10.49 -12.12 13.99
N TYR A 173 10.85 -11.12 13.18
CA TYR A 173 11.05 -9.75 13.67
C TYR A 173 9.77 -9.12 14.23
N ILE A 174 8.64 -9.29 13.55
CA ILE A 174 7.36 -8.76 14.03
C ILE A 174 6.96 -9.41 15.35
N PHE A 175 7.09 -10.73 15.45
CA PHE A 175 6.74 -11.49 16.66
C PHE A 175 7.53 -11.01 17.87
N LEU A 176 8.84 -10.79 17.71
CA LEU A 176 9.69 -10.26 18.77
C LEU A 176 9.28 -8.84 19.21
N LEU A 177 8.68 -8.06 18.32
CA LEU A 177 8.24 -6.68 18.59
C LEU A 177 6.76 -6.57 19.03
N SER A 178 5.97 -7.63 18.89
CA SER A 178 4.52 -7.62 19.08
C SER A 178 4.03 -8.76 19.99
N LEU A 179 4.65 -8.88 21.18
CA LEU A 179 4.41 -9.98 22.12
C LEU A 179 2.93 -10.19 22.49
N ASP A 180 2.10 -9.14 22.39
CA ASP A 180 0.69 -9.16 22.79
C ASP A 180 -0.31 -9.28 21.62
N LYS A 181 0.16 -9.36 20.36
CA LYS A 181 -0.73 -9.39 19.17
C LYS A 181 -0.83 -10.79 18.58
N GLN A 182 -2.05 -11.23 18.26
CA GLN A 182 -2.27 -12.47 17.52
C GLN A 182 -1.96 -12.28 16.05
N MET A 183 -0.85 -12.88 15.60
CA MET A 183 -0.40 -12.81 14.22
C MET A 183 -0.78 -14.08 13.46
N TYR A 184 -1.35 -13.92 12.26
CA TYR A 184 -1.48 -14.98 11.28
C TYR A 184 -0.43 -14.79 10.18
N TYR A 185 0.27 -15.87 9.83
CA TYR A 185 1.08 -15.88 8.62
C TYR A 185 0.90 -17.19 7.85
N SER A 186 1.05 -17.10 6.53
CA SER A 186 1.00 -18.22 5.60
C SER A 186 2.10 -18.06 4.57
N ILE A 187 2.75 -19.16 4.21
CA ILE A 187 3.72 -19.24 3.13
C ILE A 187 3.26 -20.36 2.21
N GLU A 188 3.01 -20.04 0.94
CA GLU A 188 2.55 -20.98 -0.08
C GLU A 188 3.72 -21.68 -0.77
N ASP A 189 3.40 -22.74 -1.52
CA ASP A 189 4.40 -23.59 -2.18
C ASP A 189 5.24 -22.87 -3.24
N ASP A 190 4.67 -21.82 -3.83
CA ASP A 190 5.27 -20.95 -4.85
C ASP A 190 6.06 -19.77 -4.26
N GLY A 191 6.26 -19.75 -2.93
CA GLY A 191 6.97 -18.67 -2.24
C GLY A 191 6.14 -17.41 -2.04
N CYS A 192 4.84 -17.41 -2.39
CA CYS A 192 3.93 -16.37 -1.97
C CYS A 192 3.79 -16.37 -0.44
N GLY A 193 3.67 -15.18 0.14
CA GLY A 193 3.61 -14.99 1.58
C GLY A 193 2.50 -14.03 1.96
N LEU A 194 1.84 -14.33 3.08
CA LEU A 194 0.84 -13.48 3.68
C LEU A 194 1.12 -13.35 5.17
N ILE A 195 1.15 -12.12 5.66
CA ILE A 195 1.22 -11.77 7.08
C ILE A 195 0.04 -10.84 7.36
N ILE A 196 -0.82 -11.19 8.31
CA ILE A 196 -1.96 -10.36 8.72
C ILE A 196 -2.15 -10.42 10.23
N TRP A 197 -2.54 -9.30 10.84
CA TRP A 197 -3.28 -9.31 12.11
C TRP A 197 -4.29 -8.16 12.16
N PHE A 198 -5.21 -8.27 13.13
CA PHE A 198 -6.32 -7.37 13.39
C PHE A 198 -6.37 -6.98 14.87
#